data_AF-A0A419VU39-F1
#
_entry.id   AF-A0A419VU39-F1
#
_cell.length_a   1.000
_cell.length_b   1.000
_cell.length_c   1.000
_cell.angle_alpha   90.00
_cell.angle_beta   90.00
_cell.angle_gamma   90.00
#
_symmetry.space_group_name_H-M   'P 1'
#
loop_
_entity.id
_entity.type
_entity.pdbx_description
1 polymer ?
#
loop_
_entity_poly.entity_id
_entity_poly.type
_entity_poly.pdbx_seq_one_letter_code
_entity_poly.pdbx_strand_id
1 'polypeptide(L)'
;MCKHCFDNEFPSFPSEDDWLKFDLELTKKLGSDKMKQIEFRPDGIRDKDDGEYIYQCNFCHEKWKLKDPDYSFRGYFMKTK
;
A
#
# COMPACT_ATOMS: atom_id res chain seq x y z
N MET A 1 2.06 5.73 -16.83
CA MET A 1 2.85 5.84 -15.59
C MET A 1 2.47 7.13 -14.90
N CYS A 2 1.87 7.05 -13.71
CA CYS A 2 1.41 8.19 -12.95
C CYS A 2 2.52 8.65 -11.99
N LYS A 3 3.12 9.82 -12.24
CA LYS A 3 4.19 10.38 -11.39
C LYS A 3 3.76 10.72 -9.96
N HIS A 4 2.45 10.79 -9.72
CA HIS A 4 1.86 11.07 -8.41
C HIS A 4 1.63 9.80 -7.59
N CYS A 5 1.88 8.64 -8.19
CA CYS A 5 1.67 7.31 -7.65
C CYS A 5 3.00 6.64 -7.29
N PHE A 6 2.98 5.33 -7.03
CA PHE A 6 4.18 4.50 -7.09
C PHE A 6 4.37 3.98 -8.51
N ASP A 7 5.61 4.01 -9.01
CA ASP A 7 5.93 3.52 -10.36
C ASP A 7 6.16 2.00 -10.36
N ASN A 8 6.59 1.44 -9.24
CA ASN A 8 6.94 0.03 -9.08
C ASN A 8 6.07 -0.66 -8.03
N GLU A 9 5.82 -1.94 -8.25
CA GLU A 9 5.27 -2.84 -7.24
C GLU A 9 6.41 -3.40 -6.38
N PHE A 10 6.14 -3.56 -5.09
CA PHE A 10 7.07 -4.11 -4.12
C PHE A 10 6.54 -5.48 -3.67
N PRO A 11 6.93 -6.58 -4.34
CA PRO A 11 6.43 -7.91 -3.98
C PRO A 11 6.90 -8.39 -2.61
N SER A 12 8.02 -7.86 -2.12
CA SER A 12 8.53 -8.06 -0.78
C SER A 12 9.51 -6.95 -0.44
N PHE A 13 9.59 -6.53 0.82
CA PHE A 13 10.63 -5.60 1.26
C PHE A 13 11.90 -6.39 1.61
N PRO A 14 13.04 -6.17 0.90
CA PRO A 14 14.26 -6.96 1.12
C PRO A 14 14.86 -6.76 2.51
N SER A 15 14.69 -5.57 3.07
CA SER A 15 15.20 -5.18 4.38
C SER A 15 14.21 -4.28 5.12
N GLU A 16 14.41 -4.14 6.43
CA GLU A 16 13.66 -3.17 7.24
C GLU A 16 13.93 -1.72 6.78
N ASP A 17 15.16 -1.41 6.37
CA ASP A 17 15.50 -0.09 5.82
C ASP A 17 14.71 0.23 4.54
N ASP A 18 14.48 -0.75 3.67
CA ASP A 18 13.66 -0.57 2.47
C ASP A 18 12.19 -0.33 2.82
N TRP A 19 11.69 -1.06 3.82
CA TRP A 19 10.34 -0.85 4.36
C TRP A 19 10.18 0.56 4.93
N LEU A 20 11.11 1.01 5.79
CA LEU A 20 11.05 2.35 6.41
C LEU A 20 11.13 3.48 5.37
N LYS A 21 11.95 3.31 4.33
CA LYS A 21 12.01 4.27 3.22
C LYS A 21 10.70 4.34 2.45
N PHE A 22 10.11 3.18 2.17
CA PHE A 22 8.80 3.08 1.52
C PHE A 22 7.70 3.72 2.39
N ASP A 23 7.64 3.39 3.68
CA ASP A 23 6.64 3.93 4.61
C ASP A 23 6.72 5.45 4.72
N LEU A 24 7.94 6.00 4.78
CA LEU A 24 8.15 7.45 4.74
C LEU A 24 7.67 8.08 3.42
N GLU A 25 7.89 7.42 2.28
CA GLU A 25 7.42 7.89 0.98
C GLU A 25 5.88 7.83 0.90
N LEU A 26 5.27 6.73 1.34
CA LEU A 26 3.83 6.55 1.40
C LEU A 26 3.19 7.62 2.29
N THR A 27 3.72 7.83 3.49
CA THR A 27 3.27 8.87 4.43
C THR A 27 3.35 10.26 3.81
N LYS A 28 4.44 10.59 3.10
CA LYS A 28 4.54 11.86 2.37
C LYS A 28 3.48 12.01 1.27
N LYS A 29 3.17 10.94 0.52
CA LYS A 29 2.13 10.96 -0.51
C LYS A 29 0.73 11.10 0.09
N LEU A 30 0.46 10.45 1.23
CA LEU A 30 -0.78 10.59 1.98
C LEU A 30 -0.94 12.02 2.50
N GLY A 31 0.09 12.57 3.15
CA GLY A 31 0.08 13.96 3.65
C GLY A 31 0.05 15.04 2.56
N SER A 32 0.32 14.68 1.30
CA SER A 32 0.24 15.60 0.15
C SER A 32 -1.04 15.41 -0.67
N ASP A 33 -2.04 14.69 -0.17
CA ASP A 33 -3.29 14.35 -0.88
C ASP A 33 -3.07 13.66 -2.25
N LYS A 34 -1.90 13.05 -2.47
CA LYS A 34 -1.62 12.31 -3.71
C LYS A 34 -2.24 10.92 -3.68
N MET A 35 -2.29 10.35 -2.49
CA MET A 35 -2.92 9.06 -2.22
C MET A 35 -3.84 9.21 -1.02
N LYS A 36 -4.83 8.34 -0.93
CA LYS A 36 -5.71 8.20 0.22
C LYS A 36 -5.78 6.73 0.61
N GLN A 37 -5.86 6.48 1.90
CA GLN A 37 -6.22 5.15 2.40
C GLN A 37 -7.74 4.98 2.21
N ILE A 38 -8.13 3.88 1.58
CA ILE A 38 -9.52 3.46 1.55
C ILE A 38 -9.70 2.59 2.78
N GLU A 39 -10.47 3.06 3.76
CA GLU A 39 -10.83 2.24 4.91
C GLU A 39 -11.46 0.93 4.42
N PHE A 40 -10.87 -0.18 4.84
CA PHE A 40 -11.48 -1.48 4.67
C PHE A 40 -12.75 -1.50 5.53
N ARG A 41 -13.91 -1.59 4.87
CA ARG A 41 -15.18 -1.83 5.57
C ARG A 41 -15.38 -3.35 5.58
N PRO A 42 -15.23 -4.02 6.74
CA PRO A 42 -15.49 -5.44 6.83
C PRO A 42 -16.96 -5.68 6.51
N ASP A 43 -17.22 -6.38 5.42
CA ASP A 43 -18.52 -6.80 4.93
C ASP A 43 -19.05 -8.06 5.64
N GLY A 44 -18.37 -8.50 6.71
CA GLY A 44 -18.75 -9.64 7.55
C GLY A 44 -18.46 -10.99 6.90
N ILE A 45 -17.95 -10.98 5.67
CA ILE A 45 -17.40 -12.14 4.98
C ILE A 45 -15.91 -12.15 5.32
N ARG A 46 -15.39 -13.32 5.69
CA ARG A 46 -13.97 -13.53 6.01
C ARG A 46 -13.17 -13.56 4.70
N ASP A 47 -13.24 -12.46 3.96
CA ASP A 47 -12.55 -12.32 2.69
C ASP A 47 -11.08 -12.04 2.92
N LYS A 48 -10.28 -12.51 1.98
CA LYS A 48 -8.81 -12.62 1.98
C LYS A 48 -8.04 -11.31 2.24
N ASP A 49 -8.74 -10.21 2.41
CA ASP A 49 -8.21 -8.86 2.63
C ASP A 49 -8.12 -8.50 4.14
N ASP A 50 -8.49 -9.41 5.04
CA ASP A 50 -8.28 -9.29 6.49
C ASP A 50 -6.78 -9.03 6.80
N GLY A 51 -6.45 -7.77 7.04
CA GLY A 51 -5.09 -7.30 7.37
C GLY A 51 -4.34 -6.59 6.23
N GLU A 52 -4.98 -6.32 5.09
CA GLU A 52 -4.38 -5.54 4.01
C GLU A 52 -4.95 -4.11 3.98
N TYR A 53 -4.06 -3.12 3.91
CA TYR A 53 -4.46 -1.73 3.74
C TYR A 53 -4.60 -1.39 2.27
N ILE A 54 -5.76 -0.86 1.88
CA ILE A 54 -5.99 -0.41 0.51
C ILE A 54 -5.69 1.07 0.40
N TYR A 55 -4.84 1.43 -0.57
CA TYR A 55 -4.55 2.80 -0.92
C TYR A 55 -5.00 3.08 -2.35
N GLN A 56 -5.50 4.28 -2.59
CA GLN A 56 -5.87 4.73 -3.92
C GLN A 56 -5.16 6.03 -4.25
N CYS A 57 -4.62 6.15 -5.46
CA CYS A 57 -4.15 7.43 -5.95
C CYS A 57 -5.32 8.32 -6.36
N ASN A 58 -5.27 9.60 -5.97
CA ASN A 58 -6.27 10.59 -6.32
C ASN A 58 -6.18 11.05 -7.79
N PHE A 59 -5.06 10.81 -8.48
CA PHE A 59 -4.80 11.29 -9.84
C PHE A 59 -5.13 10.27 -10.94
N CYS A 60 -4.72 9.01 -10.77
CA CYS A 60 -4.98 7.95 -11.76
C CYS A 60 -6.01 6.92 -11.29
N HIS A 61 -6.50 7.04 -10.06
CA HIS A 61 -7.42 6.10 -9.42
C HIS A 61 -6.93 4.65 -9.27
N GLU A 62 -5.64 4.38 -9.55
CA GLU A 62 -5.02 3.08 -9.29
C GLU A 62 -5.09 2.76 -7.79
N LYS A 63 -5.48 1.52 -7.51
CA LYS A 63 -5.54 0.97 -6.16
C LYS A 63 -4.31 0.12 -5.89
N TRP A 64 -3.89 0.12 -4.64
CA TRP A 64 -2.73 -0.59 -4.14
C TRP A 64 -3.10 -1.31 -2.84
N LYS A 65 -2.63 -2.53 -2.67
CA LYS A 65 -2.71 -3.26 -1.41
C LYS A 65 -1.36 -3.22 -0.73
N LEU A 66 -1.37 -2.83 0.53
CA LEU A 66 -0.24 -2.92 1.44
C LEU A 66 -0.51 -4.02 2.44
N LYS A 67 0.50 -4.85 2.67
CA LYS A 67 0.56 -5.73 3.82
C LYS A 67 1.83 -5.43 4.58
N ASP A 68 1.70 -5.05 5.84
CA ASP A 68 2.84 -4.74 6.68
C ASP A 68 3.72 -5.99 6.86
N PRO A 69 5.05 -5.81 6.94
CA PRO A 69 5.94 -6.88 7.35
C PRO A 69 5.64 -7.28 8.80
N ASP A 70 5.72 -8.58 9.06
CA ASP A 70 5.62 -9.18 10.40
C ASP A 70 6.82 -10.10 10.63
N TYR A 71 6.94 -10.70 11.80
CA TYR A 71 8.06 -11.56 12.22
C TYR A 71 8.37 -12.70 11.22
N SER A 72 7.37 -13.15 10.47
CA SER A 72 7.49 -14.23 9.47
C SER A 72 7.24 -13.77 8.02
N PHE A 73 6.94 -12.49 7.79
CA PHE A 73 6.50 -11.99 6.49
C PHE A 73 7.17 -10.67 6.14
N ARG A 74 7.73 -10.56 4.95
CA ARG A 74 8.47 -9.36 4.52
C ARG A 74 7.57 -8.22 4.00
N GLY A 75 6.26 -8.32 4.17
CA GLY A 75 5.29 -7.35 3.68
C GLY A 75 5.23 -7.29 2.16
N TYR A 76 4.30 -6.53 1.60
CA TYR A 76 4.31 -6.15 0.18
C TYR A 76 3.48 -4.90 -0.08
N PHE A 77 3.72 -4.30 -1.24
CA PHE A 77 2.90 -3.24 -1.79
C PHE A 77 2.68 -3.45 -3.29
N MET A 78 1.48 -3.87 -3.67
CA MET A 78 1.16 -4.26 -5.06
C MET A 78 -0.09 -3.57 -5.57
N LYS A 79 -0.21 -3.43 -6.89
CA LYS A 79 -1.43 -2.90 -7.51
C LYS A 79 -2.55 -3.92 -7.40
N THR A 80 -3.76 -3.42 -7.19
CA THR A 80 -4.97 -4.23 -7.34
C THR A 80 -5.48 -4.06 -8.77
N LYS A 81 -5.88 -5.16 -9.40
CA LYS A 81 -6.71 -5.09 -10.62
C LYS A 81 -8.11 -4.57 -10.30
#